data_AF-A0A7C6Q3A4-F1
#
_entry.id   AF-A0A7C6Q3A4-F1
#
_cell.length_a   1.000
_cell.length_b   1.000
_cell.length_c   1.000
_cell.angle_alpha   90.00
_cell.angle_beta   90.00
_cell.angle_gamma   90.00
#
_symmetry.space_group_name_H-M   'P 1'
#
loop_
_entity.id
_entity.type
_entity.pdbx_description
1 polymer ?
#
loop_
_entity_poly.entity_id
_entity_poly.type
_entity_poly.pdbx_seq_one_letter_code
_entity_poly.pdbx_strand_id
1 'polypeptide(L)'
;MERATVPLFIIEEHNEAYFIWNYGYFKEFINPVGNTLLHVDSHHDLVVSCLNSSVDELEDDLNKIYAYAYEELGIANFIIPAIYRGIINNYTFLCKYNPYNGKRINKYVASYREEGKFFKTGEVTDLLRLELQSQALEKKWGKYQFFSYQEIGLGSKFTTKQPLILDIDLDFFSCDNSLSSAETKIEITEEAYHEFKNNKYHPFKVMPVAALSVKEEGGRYYLQYTEWQEVPGLKKVSLDVIDKRINKFLAFLKQNNIQPNLIDICRSRFSGYTPVEQWEYIENNLIAGLSQLYDLEISHIKEFEKIYGGKQ
;
A
#
# COMPACT_ATOMS: atom_id res chain seq x y z
N MET A 1 -9.31 -23.42 -24.33
CA MET A 1 -9.85 -22.31 -23.52
C MET A 1 -8.96 -21.12 -23.83
N GLU A 2 -9.52 -20.08 -24.44
CA GLU A 2 -8.86 -18.79 -24.58
C GLU A 2 -8.45 -18.31 -23.18
N ARG A 3 -7.21 -17.82 -23.02
CA ARG A 3 -6.83 -17.17 -21.76
C ARG A 3 -7.63 -15.88 -21.68
N ALA A 4 -8.35 -15.68 -20.59
CA ALA A 4 -8.99 -14.39 -20.34
C ALA A 4 -7.90 -13.32 -20.23
N THR A 5 -8.13 -12.17 -20.88
CA THR A 5 -7.29 -10.99 -20.75
C THR A 5 -7.33 -10.50 -19.31
N VAL A 6 -6.16 -10.23 -18.74
CA VAL A 6 -6.01 -9.76 -17.35
C VAL A 6 -5.81 -8.25 -17.37
N PRO A 7 -6.65 -7.47 -16.68
CA PRO A 7 -6.44 -6.04 -16.53
C PRO A 7 -5.22 -5.76 -15.66
N LEU A 8 -4.33 -4.90 -16.14
CA LEU A 8 -3.15 -4.42 -15.45
C LEU A 8 -3.22 -2.89 -15.31
N PHE A 9 -3.17 -2.41 -14.07
CA PHE A 9 -3.19 -0.98 -13.77
C PHE A 9 -1.82 -0.50 -13.31
N ILE A 10 -1.32 0.54 -13.96
CA ILE A 10 -0.07 1.21 -13.54
C ILE A 10 -0.45 2.42 -12.69
N ILE A 11 -0.03 2.39 -11.43
CA ILE A 11 -0.26 3.43 -10.43
C ILE A 11 1.07 4.10 -10.04
N GLU A 12 1.00 5.32 -9.53
CA GLU A 12 2.16 6.13 -9.16
C GLU A 12 2.58 5.88 -7.70
N GLU A 13 1.62 5.76 -6.78
CA GLU A 13 1.85 5.54 -5.35
C GLU A 13 0.79 4.58 -4.76
N HIS A 14 1.16 3.80 -3.76
CA HIS A 14 0.35 2.65 -3.28
C HIS A 14 -1.04 3.00 -2.76
N ASN A 15 -1.25 4.21 -2.27
CA ASN A 15 -2.57 4.65 -1.83
C ASN A 15 -3.62 4.53 -2.96
N GLU A 16 -3.21 4.65 -4.22
CA GLU A 16 -4.05 4.53 -5.41
C GLU A 16 -4.56 3.09 -5.64
N ALA A 17 -3.88 2.07 -5.14
CA ALA A 17 -4.30 0.68 -5.23
C ALA A 17 -5.68 0.46 -4.60
N TYR A 18 -5.99 1.20 -3.52
CA TYR A 18 -7.32 1.19 -2.90
C TYR A 18 -8.42 1.53 -3.91
N PHE A 19 -8.22 2.54 -4.75
CA PHE A 19 -9.17 2.89 -5.80
C PHE A 19 -9.24 1.79 -6.87
N ILE A 20 -8.11 1.27 -7.32
CA ILE A 20 -8.05 0.22 -8.35
C ILE A 20 -8.79 -1.05 -7.91
N TRP A 21 -8.66 -1.47 -6.66
CA TRP A 21 -9.36 -2.67 -6.17
C TRP A 21 -10.86 -2.46 -6.10
N ASN A 22 -11.32 -1.28 -5.65
CA ASN A 22 -12.74 -0.93 -5.71
C ASN A 22 -13.22 -0.91 -7.16
N TYR A 23 -12.48 -0.26 -8.07
CA TYR A 23 -12.78 -0.25 -9.51
C TYR A 23 -12.87 -1.67 -10.09
N GLY A 24 -11.94 -2.55 -9.71
CA GLY A 24 -11.95 -3.96 -10.11
C GLY A 24 -13.18 -4.72 -9.62
N TYR A 25 -13.68 -4.39 -8.42
CA TYR A 25 -14.98 -4.85 -7.96
C TYR A 25 -16.11 -4.35 -8.87
N PHE A 26 -16.19 -3.05 -9.18
CA PHE A 26 -17.23 -2.49 -10.06
C PHE A 26 -17.23 -3.07 -11.48
N LYS A 27 -16.06 -3.43 -11.98
CA LYS A 27 -15.88 -4.06 -13.29
C LYS A 27 -15.99 -5.58 -13.26
N GLU A 28 -16.31 -6.16 -12.10
CA GLU A 28 -16.46 -7.60 -11.89
C GLU A 28 -15.19 -8.40 -12.22
N PHE A 29 -14.02 -7.75 -12.15
CA PHE A 29 -12.73 -8.44 -12.26
C PHE A 29 -12.46 -9.30 -11.01
N ILE A 30 -12.85 -8.78 -9.84
CA ILE A 30 -12.71 -9.43 -8.54
C ILE A 30 -14.06 -9.48 -7.82
N ASN A 31 -14.15 -10.25 -6.73
CA ASN A 31 -15.39 -10.32 -5.95
C ASN A 31 -15.65 -9.01 -5.20
N PRO A 32 -16.92 -8.67 -4.88
CA PRO A 32 -17.26 -7.58 -3.97
C PRO A 32 -16.68 -7.77 -2.56
N VAL A 33 -16.58 -9.02 -2.11
CA VAL A 33 -16.08 -9.39 -0.79
C VAL A 33 -15.29 -10.69 -0.91
N GLY A 34 -14.14 -10.74 -0.23
CA GLY A 34 -13.37 -11.96 -0.07
C GLY A 34 -12.50 -12.31 -1.27
N ASN A 35 -11.47 -11.50 -1.47
CA ASN A 35 -10.40 -11.75 -2.43
C ASN A 35 -9.08 -12.09 -1.73
N THR A 36 -8.20 -12.74 -2.47
CA THR A 36 -6.80 -12.90 -2.07
C THR A 36 -5.97 -11.74 -2.61
N LEU A 37 -5.20 -11.09 -1.74
CA LEU A 37 -4.16 -10.16 -2.11
C LEU A 37 -2.81 -10.86 -1.99
N LEU A 38 -2.08 -10.96 -3.10
CA LEU A 38 -0.65 -11.27 -3.10
C LEU A 38 0.10 -9.95 -3.31
N HIS A 39 0.65 -9.42 -2.22
CA HIS A 39 1.35 -8.14 -2.16
C HIS A 39 2.86 -8.34 -2.31
N VAL A 40 3.45 -7.78 -3.35
CA VAL A 40 4.87 -7.96 -3.71
C VAL A 40 5.60 -6.65 -3.50
N ASP A 41 6.25 -6.51 -2.35
CA ASP A 41 6.72 -5.21 -1.86
C ASP A 41 7.94 -5.41 -0.93
N SER A 42 8.78 -4.39 -0.81
CA SER A 42 9.83 -4.30 0.21
C SER A 42 9.26 -4.06 1.62
N HIS A 43 8.07 -3.47 1.74
CA HIS A 43 7.40 -3.06 2.97
C HIS A 43 6.06 -3.80 3.16
N HIS A 44 5.55 -3.79 4.40
CA HIS A 44 4.36 -4.58 4.77
C HIS A 44 3.03 -3.86 4.58
N ASP A 45 3.01 -2.52 4.51
CA ASP A 45 1.83 -1.67 4.27
C ASP A 45 0.56 -1.98 5.10
N LEU A 46 0.78 -2.44 6.35
CA LEU A 46 -0.26 -2.68 7.34
C LEU A 46 -0.33 -1.59 8.43
N VAL A 47 0.16 -0.38 8.15
CA VAL A 47 0.06 0.74 9.11
C VAL A 47 -1.40 1.01 9.39
N VAL A 48 -1.75 1.10 10.67
CA VAL A 48 -3.12 1.36 11.09
C VAL A 48 -3.45 2.84 10.87
N SER A 49 -4.50 3.08 10.08
CA SER A 49 -4.91 4.43 9.68
C SER A 49 -5.69 5.15 10.78
N CYS A 50 -5.49 6.46 10.84
CA CYS A 50 -6.30 7.44 11.56
C CYS A 50 -6.87 8.40 10.51
N LEU A 51 -8.09 8.12 10.04
CA LEU A 51 -8.70 8.81 8.90
C LEU A 51 -9.55 9.99 9.38
N ASN A 52 -9.58 11.08 8.62
CA ASN A 52 -10.44 12.24 8.92
C ASN A 52 -11.90 11.94 8.54
N SER A 53 -12.10 11.26 7.42
CA SER A 53 -13.41 10.87 6.89
C SER A 53 -13.64 9.35 6.96
N SER A 54 -14.89 8.91 7.10
CA SER A 54 -15.19 7.49 7.31
C SER A 54 -15.10 6.69 6.02
N VAL A 55 -14.46 5.52 6.07
CA VAL A 55 -14.47 4.57 4.94
C VAL A 55 -15.87 3.96 4.70
N ASP A 56 -16.75 3.98 5.70
CA ASP A 56 -18.12 3.47 5.56
C ASP A 56 -19.02 4.45 4.78
N GLU A 57 -18.64 5.73 4.67
CA GLU A 57 -19.38 6.79 3.94
C GLU A 57 -19.09 6.83 2.43
N LEU A 58 -18.11 6.04 1.97
CA LEU A 58 -17.72 5.97 0.55
C LEU A 58 -18.80 5.33 -0.32
N GLU A 59 -19.68 4.52 0.28
CA GLU A 59 -20.66 3.70 -0.43
C GLU A 59 -19.97 2.98 -1.61
N ASP A 60 -20.64 2.90 -2.74
CA ASP A 60 -20.17 2.35 -4.00
C ASP A 60 -19.93 3.48 -5.03
N ASP A 61 -19.45 4.65 -4.58
CA ASP A 61 -19.19 5.83 -5.42
C ASP A 61 -17.71 5.95 -5.79
N LEU A 62 -17.39 5.61 -7.04
CA LEU A 62 -16.01 5.65 -7.55
C LEU A 62 -15.37 7.05 -7.52
N ASN A 63 -16.14 8.14 -7.60
CA ASN A 63 -15.56 9.49 -7.50
C ASN A 63 -15.10 9.78 -6.08
N LYS A 64 -15.93 9.43 -5.08
CA LYS A 64 -15.57 9.57 -3.67
C LYS A 64 -14.39 8.68 -3.32
N ILE A 65 -14.40 7.43 -3.78
CA ILE A 65 -13.31 6.47 -3.53
C ILE A 65 -12.00 6.96 -4.15
N TYR A 66 -12.05 7.52 -5.37
CA TYR A 66 -10.88 8.11 -6.02
C TYR A 66 -10.31 9.25 -5.18
N ALA A 67 -11.13 10.25 -4.82
CA ALA A 67 -10.69 11.37 -3.98
C ALA A 67 -10.14 10.91 -2.62
N TYR A 68 -10.83 9.95 -1.98
CA TYR A 68 -10.43 9.40 -0.69
C TYR A 68 -9.05 8.75 -0.70
N ALA A 69 -8.68 8.09 -1.80
CA ALA A 69 -7.35 7.51 -1.95
C ALA A 69 -6.24 8.56 -1.84
N TYR A 70 -6.47 9.80 -2.28
CA TYR A 70 -5.48 10.89 -2.22
C TYR A 70 -5.60 11.78 -0.98
N GLU A 71 -6.80 11.92 -0.41
CA GLU A 71 -7.07 12.85 0.69
C GLU A 71 -6.92 12.20 2.07
N GLU A 72 -7.13 10.89 2.18
CA GLU A 72 -7.24 10.19 3.47
C GLU A 72 -6.21 9.07 3.64
N LEU A 73 -5.81 8.42 2.55
CA LEU A 73 -4.90 7.28 2.58
C LEU A 73 -3.46 7.71 2.31
N GLY A 74 -2.54 7.13 3.09
CA GLY A 74 -1.11 7.17 2.84
C GLY A 74 -0.64 5.87 2.22
N ILE A 75 0.56 5.90 1.66
CA ILE A 75 1.17 4.77 0.94
C ILE A 75 1.36 3.50 1.77
N ALA A 76 1.33 3.58 3.11
CA ALA A 76 1.52 2.42 3.99
C ALA A 76 0.24 1.98 4.74
N ASN A 77 -0.91 2.63 4.52
CA ASN A 77 -2.10 2.46 5.35
C ASN A 77 -3.40 2.11 4.58
N PHE A 78 -3.30 1.86 3.28
CA PHE A 78 -4.43 1.63 2.37
C PHE A 78 -5.01 0.20 2.46
N ILE A 79 -4.21 -0.79 2.87
CA ILE A 79 -4.63 -2.21 2.95
C ILE A 79 -5.65 -2.42 4.08
N ILE A 80 -5.46 -1.79 5.25
CA ILE A 80 -6.33 -1.98 6.41
C ILE A 80 -7.78 -1.56 6.13
N PRO A 81 -8.06 -0.38 5.53
CA PRO A 81 -9.40 -0.02 5.06
C PRO A 81 -9.99 -1.02 4.06
N ALA A 82 -9.19 -1.56 3.13
CA ALA A 82 -9.68 -2.55 2.16
C ALA A 82 -10.07 -3.88 2.83
N ILE A 83 -9.31 -4.33 3.83
CA ILE A 83 -9.65 -5.49 4.66
C ILE A 83 -10.92 -5.21 5.49
N TYR A 84 -11.02 -4.04 6.09
CA TYR A 84 -12.18 -3.66 6.89
C TYR A 84 -13.48 -3.59 6.07
N ARG A 85 -13.41 -3.10 4.83
CA ARG A 85 -14.52 -3.13 3.86
C ARG A 85 -14.83 -4.56 3.36
N GLY A 86 -13.95 -5.52 3.61
CA GLY A 86 -14.12 -6.93 3.24
C GLY A 86 -13.64 -7.27 1.82
N ILE A 87 -13.10 -6.31 1.07
CA ILE A 87 -12.55 -6.51 -0.28
C ILE A 87 -11.47 -7.59 -0.22
N ILE A 88 -10.59 -7.52 0.78
CA ILE A 88 -9.51 -8.50 1.00
C ILE A 88 -9.77 -9.24 2.31
N ASN A 89 -9.73 -10.57 2.28
CA ASN A 89 -9.77 -11.38 3.49
C ASN A 89 -8.68 -12.46 3.55
N ASN A 90 -7.86 -12.57 2.51
CA ASN A 90 -6.68 -13.43 2.50
C ASN A 90 -5.49 -12.62 1.99
N TYR A 91 -4.71 -12.07 2.91
CA TYR A 91 -3.55 -11.24 2.64
C TYR A 91 -2.27 -12.08 2.72
N THR A 92 -1.51 -12.12 1.63
CA THR A 92 -0.19 -12.75 1.57
C THR A 92 0.85 -11.74 1.15
N PHE A 93 1.80 -11.45 2.04
CA PHE A 93 2.94 -10.60 1.76
C PHE A 93 4.09 -11.45 1.20
N LEU A 94 4.51 -11.16 -0.03
CA LEU A 94 5.68 -11.75 -0.67
C LEU A 94 6.91 -10.90 -0.37
N CYS A 95 7.51 -11.13 0.78
CA CYS A 95 8.72 -10.45 1.22
C CYS A 95 9.97 -11.17 0.71
N LYS A 96 11.07 -10.41 0.53
CA LYS A 96 12.46 -10.92 0.43
C LYS A 96 12.74 -11.91 -0.72
N TYR A 97 13.96 -11.85 -1.25
CA TYR A 97 14.40 -12.71 -2.36
C TYR A 97 14.74 -14.16 -2.00
N ASN A 98 14.43 -14.60 -0.77
CA ASN A 98 14.87 -15.86 -0.18
C ASN A 98 13.69 -16.82 0.07
N PRO A 99 13.96 -18.13 0.23
CA PRO A 99 12.94 -19.14 0.51
C PRO A 99 12.46 -19.03 1.97
N TYR A 100 11.65 -18.01 2.27
CA TYR A 100 10.95 -17.87 3.54
C TYR A 100 9.50 -18.35 3.39
N ASN A 101 9.00 -19.11 4.36
CA ASN A 101 7.61 -19.54 4.39
C ASN A 101 7.05 -19.41 5.79
N GLY A 102 6.47 -18.25 6.08
CA GLY A 102 5.80 -17.96 7.33
C GLY A 102 4.53 -18.79 7.50
N LYS A 103 4.19 -19.06 8.75
CA LYS A 103 2.91 -19.70 9.10
C LYS A 103 1.77 -18.74 8.78
N ARG A 104 0.71 -19.25 8.15
CA ARG A 104 -0.54 -18.52 8.01
C ARG A 104 -1.21 -18.35 9.38
N ILE A 105 -1.54 -17.11 9.72
CA ILE A 105 -2.23 -16.74 10.96
C ILE A 105 -3.54 -16.05 10.66
N ASN A 106 -4.51 -16.18 11.57
CA ASN A 106 -5.78 -15.46 11.49
C ASN A 106 -5.64 -14.15 12.25
N LYS A 107 -6.07 -13.06 11.64
CA LYS A 107 -6.06 -11.72 12.20
C LYS A 107 -7.46 -11.10 12.10
N TYR A 108 -7.64 -10.00 12.81
CA TYR A 108 -8.85 -9.19 12.71
C TYR A 108 -8.50 -7.72 12.50
N VAL A 109 -9.44 -6.98 11.95
CA VAL A 109 -9.51 -5.52 11.99
C VAL A 109 -10.85 -5.13 12.61
N ALA A 110 -10.85 -4.19 13.55
CA ALA A 110 -12.05 -3.66 14.18
C ALA A 110 -12.06 -2.14 14.12
N SER A 111 -13.22 -1.54 13.83
CA SER A 111 -13.40 -0.09 13.86
C SER A 111 -13.75 0.38 15.26
N TYR A 112 -13.11 1.45 15.73
CA TYR A 112 -13.50 2.12 16.97
C TYR A 112 -14.89 2.72 16.80
N ARG A 113 -15.82 2.37 17.70
CA ARG A 113 -17.20 2.89 17.71
C ARG A 113 -18.01 2.79 16.41
N GLU A 114 -17.63 1.91 15.47
CA GLU A 114 -18.27 1.82 14.14
C GLU A 114 -18.11 3.09 13.29
N GLU A 115 -17.13 3.93 13.59
CA GLU A 115 -16.97 5.20 12.90
C GLU A 115 -16.27 5.05 11.54
N GLY A 116 -15.63 3.91 11.26
CA GLY A 116 -14.89 3.68 10.00
C GLY A 116 -13.66 4.58 9.82
N LYS A 117 -13.15 5.19 10.90
CA LYS A 117 -12.04 6.15 10.88
C LYS A 117 -10.78 5.68 11.60
N PHE A 118 -10.98 4.92 12.68
CA PHE A 118 -9.89 4.41 13.51
C PHE A 118 -10.00 2.90 13.60
N PHE A 119 -8.89 2.21 13.35
CA PHE A 119 -8.86 0.76 13.36
C PHE A 119 -7.98 0.20 14.46
N LYS A 120 -8.25 -1.04 14.84
CA LYS A 120 -7.33 -1.88 15.59
C LYS A 120 -7.16 -3.19 14.87
N THR A 121 -5.94 -3.67 14.80
CA THR A 121 -5.61 -4.99 14.28
C THR A 121 -5.01 -5.87 15.35
N GLY A 122 -5.12 -7.18 15.18
CA GLY A 122 -4.53 -8.16 16.09
C GLY A 122 -4.66 -9.58 15.57
N GLU A 123 -4.00 -10.51 16.23
CA GLU A 123 -4.16 -11.94 15.97
C GLU A 123 -5.46 -12.47 16.60
N VAL A 124 -6.06 -13.47 15.97
CA VAL A 124 -7.22 -14.18 16.50
C VAL A 124 -6.78 -15.17 17.55
N THR A 125 -7.16 -14.91 18.79
CA THR A 125 -6.98 -15.82 19.94
C THR A 125 -8.29 -16.54 20.26
N ASP A 126 -8.23 -17.61 21.06
CA ASP A 126 -9.41 -18.39 21.46
C ASP A 126 -10.46 -17.55 22.19
N LEU A 127 -10.03 -16.50 22.91
CA LEU A 127 -10.91 -15.60 23.67
C LEU A 127 -11.35 -14.37 22.88
N LEU A 128 -10.82 -14.13 21.67
CA LEU A 128 -11.07 -12.90 20.92
C LEU A 128 -12.55 -12.64 20.69
N ARG A 129 -13.34 -13.68 20.39
CA ARG A 129 -14.78 -13.50 20.13
C ARG A 129 -15.51 -12.97 21.36
N LEU A 130 -15.16 -13.45 22.55
CA LEU A 130 -15.72 -12.97 23.81
C LEU A 130 -15.26 -11.55 24.10
N GLU A 131 -13.99 -11.23 23.81
CA GLU A 131 -13.43 -9.88 23.97
C GLU A 131 -14.09 -8.86 23.04
N LEU A 132 -14.28 -9.19 21.76
CA LEU A 132 -14.94 -8.31 20.79
C LEU A 132 -16.41 -8.10 21.16
N GLN A 133 -17.11 -9.17 21.58
CA GLN A 133 -18.51 -9.06 22.03
C GLN A 133 -18.64 -8.23 23.30
N SER A 134 -17.77 -8.41 24.30
CA SER A 134 -17.83 -7.60 25.52
C SER A 134 -17.53 -6.13 25.23
N GLN A 135 -16.54 -5.85 24.38
CA GLN A 135 -16.17 -4.49 24.00
C GLN A 135 -17.22 -3.81 23.10
N ALA A 136 -17.95 -4.58 22.29
CA ALA A 136 -19.09 -4.09 21.52
C ALA A 136 -20.26 -3.70 22.44
N LEU A 137 -20.51 -4.47 23.51
CA LEU A 137 -21.49 -4.10 24.55
C LEU A 137 -21.11 -2.79 25.25
N GLU A 138 -19.80 -2.53 25.43
CA GLU A 138 -19.27 -1.27 25.94
C GLU A 138 -19.18 -0.15 24.87
N LYS A 139 -19.64 -0.41 23.63
CA LYS A 139 -19.52 0.46 22.45
C LYS A 139 -18.10 0.95 22.16
N LYS A 140 -17.07 0.21 22.57
CA LYS A 140 -15.67 0.60 22.37
C LYS A 140 -15.20 0.20 20.97
N TRP A 141 -15.51 -1.02 20.55
CA TRP A 141 -15.20 -1.53 19.22
C TRP A 141 -16.46 -2.04 18.57
N GLY A 142 -16.62 -1.69 17.31
CA GLY A 142 -17.80 -1.89 16.52
C GLY A 142 -17.69 -3.05 15.54
N LYS A 143 -18.13 -2.81 14.31
CA LYS A 143 -17.89 -3.63 13.12
C LYS A 143 -16.43 -4.08 13.03
N TYR A 144 -16.26 -5.36 12.75
CA TYR A 144 -14.96 -6.00 12.59
C TYR A 144 -14.98 -6.99 11.42
N GLN A 145 -13.80 -7.26 10.88
CA GLN A 145 -13.57 -8.28 9.86
C GLN A 145 -12.43 -9.20 10.26
N PHE A 146 -12.52 -10.47 9.86
CA PHE A 146 -11.43 -11.43 9.98
C PHE A 146 -10.73 -11.61 8.64
N PHE A 147 -9.42 -11.79 8.69
CA PHE A 147 -8.62 -12.09 7.52
C PHE A 147 -7.48 -13.04 7.87
N SER A 148 -6.99 -13.80 6.90
CA SER A 148 -5.74 -14.53 7.06
C SER A 148 -4.56 -13.69 6.59
N TYR A 149 -3.46 -13.77 7.33
CA TYR A 149 -2.17 -13.19 6.98
C TYR A 149 -1.12 -14.27 6.82
N GLN A 150 -0.28 -14.15 5.79
CA GLN A 150 0.91 -14.98 5.64
C GLN A 150 2.03 -14.16 5.02
N GLU A 151 3.25 -14.36 5.49
CA GLU A 151 4.46 -13.82 4.86
C GLU A 151 5.21 -14.97 4.20
N ILE A 152 5.57 -14.80 2.94
CA ILE A 152 6.30 -15.80 2.14
C ILE A 152 7.40 -15.11 1.34
N GLY A 153 8.36 -15.88 0.83
CA GLY A 153 9.34 -15.43 -0.15
C GLY A 153 9.35 -16.28 -1.40
N LEU A 154 10.20 -15.94 -2.37
CA LEU A 154 10.19 -16.47 -3.74
C LEU A 154 10.40 -18.00 -3.86
N GLY A 155 10.88 -18.67 -2.81
CA GLY A 155 11.02 -20.14 -2.79
C GLY A 155 9.78 -20.89 -2.32
N SER A 156 8.73 -20.19 -1.91
CA SER A 156 7.54 -20.79 -1.31
C SER A 156 6.52 -21.27 -2.35
N LYS A 157 5.65 -22.18 -1.89
CA LYS A 157 4.44 -22.54 -2.62
C LYS A 157 3.33 -21.57 -2.27
N PHE A 158 2.62 -21.11 -3.29
CA PHE A 158 1.45 -20.27 -3.15
C PHE A 158 0.31 -20.84 -3.98
N THR A 159 -0.89 -20.85 -3.40
CA THR A 159 -2.12 -21.18 -4.10
C THR A 159 -3.27 -20.48 -3.41
N THR A 160 -4.28 -20.12 -4.18
CA THR A 160 -5.55 -19.63 -3.67
C THR A 160 -6.69 -20.19 -4.51
N LYS A 161 -7.89 -20.22 -3.91
CA LYS A 161 -9.15 -20.58 -4.57
C LYS A 161 -10.07 -19.37 -4.74
N GLN A 162 -9.68 -18.21 -4.20
CA GLN A 162 -10.39 -16.95 -4.38
C GLN A 162 -9.84 -16.21 -5.60
N PRO A 163 -10.58 -15.25 -6.17
CA PRO A 163 -10.01 -14.30 -7.11
C PRO A 163 -8.78 -13.63 -6.51
N LEU A 164 -7.77 -13.45 -7.36
CA LEU A 164 -6.46 -12.99 -6.96
C LEU A 164 -6.19 -11.59 -7.48
N ILE A 165 -5.92 -10.68 -6.54
CA ILE A 165 -5.27 -9.39 -6.79
C ILE A 165 -3.78 -9.61 -6.65
N LEU A 166 -3.02 -9.30 -7.71
CA LEU A 166 -1.56 -9.28 -7.69
C LEU A 166 -1.11 -7.81 -7.66
N ASP A 167 -0.74 -7.36 -6.48
CA ASP A 167 -0.23 -6.01 -6.21
C ASP A 167 1.30 -6.06 -6.18
N ILE A 168 1.95 -5.21 -6.97
CA ILE A 168 3.41 -5.23 -7.15
C ILE A 168 3.97 -3.82 -7.01
N ASP A 169 4.77 -3.59 -5.97
CA ASP A 169 5.66 -2.44 -5.90
C ASP A 169 6.94 -2.69 -6.70
N LEU A 170 7.35 -1.70 -7.49
CA LEU A 170 8.64 -1.72 -8.17
C LEU A 170 9.82 -1.68 -7.19
N ASP A 171 9.62 -1.15 -5.98
CA ASP A 171 10.66 -1.06 -4.97
C ASP A 171 11.15 -2.45 -4.51
N PHE A 172 10.28 -3.47 -4.66
CA PHE A 172 10.62 -4.87 -4.45
C PHE A 172 11.82 -5.28 -5.31
N PHE A 173 12.04 -4.65 -6.47
CA PHE A 173 13.18 -4.94 -7.33
C PHE A 173 14.38 -4.03 -7.05
N SER A 174 14.17 -2.80 -6.59
CA SER A 174 15.20 -1.87 -6.14
C SER A 174 14.60 -0.78 -5.25
N CYS A 175 14.99 -0.73 -3.98
CA CYS A 175 14.46 0.24 -3.02
C CYS A 175 15.56 1.21 -2.56
N ASP A 176 15.27 2.51 -2.62
CA ASP A 176 16.00 3.59 -1.96
C ASP A 176 15.24 3.97 -0.69
N ASN A 177 15.49 3.21 0.39
CA ASN A 177 14.76 3.28 1.67
C ASN A 177 15.05 4.57 2.48
N SER A 178 15.30 5.67 1.78
CA SER A 178 15.80 6.92 2.30
C SER A 178 14.90 8.12 2.02
N LEU A 179 13.83 7.94 1.24
CA LEU A 179 13.03 9.02 0.63
C LEU A 179 13.91 10.09 -0.04
N SER A 180 15.15 9.77 -0.44
CA SER A 180 16.15 10.79 -0.77
C SER A 180 15.81 11.59 -2.02
N SER A 181 14.99 11.01 -2.90
CA SER A 181 14.50 11.65 -4.11
C SER A 181 13.17 12.38 -3.92
N ALA A 182 12.51 12.26 -2.76
CA ALA A 182 11.27 12.97 -2.48
C ALA A 182 11.54 14.40 -2.01
N GLU A 183 10.68 15.34 -2.42
CA GLU A 183 10.68 16.68 -1.85
C GLU A 183 10.02 16.64 -0.46
N THR A 184 10.83 16.67 0.59
CA THR A 184 10.34 16.60 1.98
C THR A 184 10.27 17.95 2.69
N LYS A 185 10.37 19.05 1.94
CA LYS A 185 10.33 20.41 2.51
C LYS A 185 9.24 21.26 1.87
N ILE A 186 8.63 22.12 2.68
CA ILE A 186 7.67 23.13 2.23
C ILE A 186 8.14 24.50 2.69
N GLU A 187 7.98 25.52 1.83
CA GLU A 187 8.25 26.91 2.21
C GLU A 187 7.21 27.37 3.25
N ILE A 188 7.68 28.04 4.31
CA ILE A 188 6.86 28.59 5.40
C ILE A 188 7.18 30.06 5.60
N THR A 189 6.32 30.77 6.33
CA THR A 189 6.59 32.17 6.68
C THR A 189 7.73 32.28 7.70
N GLU A 190 8.36 33.44 7.75
CA GLU A 190 9.40 33.77 8.73
C GLU A 190 8.88 33.63 10.17
N GLU A 191 7.64 34.05 10.41
CA GLU A 191 6.98 33.95 11.71
C GLU A 191 6.84 32.49 12.14
N ALA A 192 6.35 31.61 11.27
CA ALA A 192 6.20 30.18 11.55
C ALA A 192 7.56 29.52 11.82
N TYR A 193 8.60 29.91 11.08
CA TYR A 193 9.97 29.44 11.30
C TYR A 193 10.48 29.81 12.70
N HIS A 194 10.34 31.08 13.09
CA HIS A 194 10.79 31.54 14.39
C HIS A 194 9.93 30.98 15.53
N GLU A 195 8.62 30.81 15.32
CA GLU A 195 7.74 30.14 16.26
C GLU A 195 8.20 28.71 16.52
N PHE A 196 8.37 27.91 15.46
CA PHE A 196 8.88 26.55 15.59
C PHE A 196 10.25 26.54 16.27
N LYS A 197 11.20 27.37 15.83
CA LYS A 197 12.58 27.39 16.32
C LYS A 197 12.67 27.77 17.80
N ASN A 198 12.00 28.84 18.21
CA ASN A 198 12.17 29.45 19.53
C ASN A 198 11.21 28.89 20.60
N ASN A 199 10.05 28.37 20.19
CA ASN A 199 9.13 27.73 21.12
C ASN A 199 9.62 26.32 21.48
N LYS A 200 10.12 26.16 22.72
CA LYS A 200 10.58 24.86 23.25
C LYS A 200 9.45 23.83 23.37
N TYR A 201 8.21 24.29 23.48
CA TYR A 201 7.00 23.47 23.62
C TYR A 201 6.11 23.57 22.38
N HIS A 202 6.69 23.86 21.21
CA HIS A 202 5.95 23.87 19.96
C HIS A 202 5.23 22.52 19.77
N PRO A 203 3.93 22.47 19.42
CA PRO A 203 3.18 21.23 19.33
C PRO A 203 3.86 20.15 18.50
N PHE A 204 4.40 20.52 17.33
CA PHE A 204 5.15 19.60 16.45
C PHE A 204 6.50 19.10 17.02
N LYS A 205 7.10 19.79 17.99
CA LYS A 205 8.33 19.32 18.66
C LYS A 205 8.05 18.32 19.79
N VAL A 206 6.86 18.38 20.37
CA VAL A 206 6.45 17.51 21.48
C VAL A 206 5.54 16.36 21.03
N MET A 207 5.40 16.17 19.72
CA MET A 207 4.79 14.97 19.16
C MET A 207 5.60 13.72 19.57
N PRO A 208 4.98 12.53 19.61
CA PRO A 208 5.68 11.29 19.98
C PRO A 208 6.94 11.01 19.13
N VAL A 209 6.98 11.52 17.90
CA VAL A 209 8.14 11.45 17.00
C VAL A 209 8.52 12.87 16.58
N ALA A 210 9.80 13.23 16.77
CA ALA A 210 10.36 14.51 16.32
C ALA A 210 10.68 14.50 14.82
N ALA A 211 9.65 14.31 13.99
CA ALA A 211 9.79 14.10 12.55
C ALA A 211 9.91 15.40 11.74
N LEU A 212 9.76 16.56 12.37
CA LEU A 212 9.78 17.86 11.70
C LEU A 212 10.97 18.70 12.20
N SER A 213 11.58 19.43 11.29
CA SER A 213 12.63 20.42 11.55
C SER A 213 12.41 21.66 10.70
N VAL A 214 13.16 22.73 10.95
CA VAL A 214 13.10 23.96 10.14
C VAL A 214 14.48 24.35 9.63
N LYS A 215 14.54 24.90 8.42
CA LYS A 215 15.77 25.33 7.76
C LYS A 215 15.59 26.69 7.09
N GLU A 216 16.63 27.51 7.12
CA GLU A 216 16.73 28.76 6.37
C GLU A 216 17.73 28.56 5.22
N GLU A 217 17.33 28.95 4.00
CA GLU A 217 18.15 28.81 2.81
C GLU A 217 17.86 29.93 1.82
N GLY A 218 18.87 30.73 1.47
CA GLY A 218 18.73 31.82 0.49
C GLY A 218 17.75 32.92 0.91
N GLY A 219 17.61 33.19 2.22
CA GLY A 219 16.66 34.17 2.75
C GLY A 219 15.20 33.71 2.76
N ARG A 220 14.96 32.41 2.53
CA ARG A 220 13.64 31.78 2.66
C ARG A 220 13.65 30.76 3.78
N TYR A 221 12.46 30.46 4.31
CA TYR A 221 12.27 29.59 5.46
C TYR A 221 11.47 28.35 5.08
N TYR A 222 11.88 27.19 5.60
CA TYR A 222 11.29 25.91 5.25
C TYR A 222 10.98 25.07 6.49
N LEU A 223 9.87 24.35 6.46
CA LEU A 223 9.58 23.20 7.32
C LEU A 223 10.01 21.94 6.56
N GLN A 224 10.74 21.05 7.22
CA GLN A 224 11.30 19.84 6.62
C GLN A 224 10.88 18.61 7.43
N TYR A 225 10.31 17.63 6.73
CA TYR A 225 10.09 16.29 7.25
C TYR A 225 11.41 15.49 7.19
N THR A 226 11.74 14.85 8.30
CA THR A 226 12.92 14.01 8.47
C THR A 226 12.47 12.67 9.01
N GLU A 227 12.56 11.64 8.18
CA GLU A 227 12.26 10.28 8.59
C GLU A 227 13.51 9.60 9.17
N TRP A 228 13.30 8.74 10.16
CA TRP A 228 14.34 7.86 10.66
C TRP A 228 14.56 6.68 9.71
N GLN A 229 15.80 6.43 9.33
CA GLN A 229 16.16 5.28 8.50
C GLN A 229 16.69 4.14 9.36
N GLU A 230 16.05 2.97 9.26
CA GLU A 230 16.43 1.76 10.00
C GLU A 230 17.80 1.22 9.58
N VAL A 231 18.12 1.33 8.29
CA VAL A 231 19.36 0.83 7.72
C VAL A 231 20.02 1.95 6.92
N PRO A 232 21.14 2.54 7.40
CA PRO A 232 21.97 3.38 6.57
C PRO A 232 22.45 2.59 5.35
N GLY A 233 21.86 2.85 4.18
CA GLY A 233 22.30 2.28 2.92
C GLY A 233 21.60 1.01 2.43
N LEU A 234 20.29 0.84 2.66
CA LEU A 234 19.48 0.07 1.71
C LEU A 234 19.45 0.87 0.40
N LYS A 235 20.47 0.61 -0.42
CA LYS A 235 20.77 1.35 -1.64
C LYS A 235 20.09 0.65 -2.80
N LYS A 236 19.67 1.46 -3.75
CA LYS A 236 19.45 1.04 -5.13
C LYS A 236 20.49 0.00 -5.57
N VAL A 237 20.03 -1.01 -6.29
CA VAL A 237 20.87 -2.10 -6.78
C VAL A 237 21.26 -1.89 -8.25
N SER A 238 22.22 -2.67 -8.76
CA SER A 238 22.58 -2.62 -10.18
C SER A 238 21.48 -3.22 -11.06
N LEU A 239 21.46 -2.85 -12.35
CA LEU A 239 20.50 -3.39 -13.32
C LEU A 239 20.57 -4.93 -13.42
N ASP A 240 21.76 -5.54 -13.37
CA ASP A 240 21.91 -7.01 -13.33
C ASP A 240 21.23 -7.66 -12.11
N VAL A 241 21.23 -6.99 -10.95
CA VAL A 241 20.53 -7.47 -9.77
C VAL A 241 19.01 -7.32 -9.94
N ILE A 242 18.56 -6.20 -10.52
CA ILE A 242 17.15 -5.97 -10.88
C ILE A 242 16.66 -7.09 -11.80
N ASP A 243 17.37 -7.36 -12.89
CA ASP A 243 17.01 -8.40 -13.85
C ASP A 243 16.90 -9.78 -13.19
N LYS A 244 17.85 -10.11 -12.30
CA LYS A 244 17.81 -11.37 -11.53
C LYS A 244 16.59 -11.44 -10.61
N ARG A 245 16.20 -10.33 -9.99
CA ARG A 245 15.01 -10.26 -9.11
C ARG A 245 13.72 -10.40 -9.91
N ILE A 246 13.59 -9.68 -11.02
CA ILE A 246 12.45 -9.80 -11.97
C ILE A 246 12.34 -11.25 -12.45
N ASN A 247 13.43 -11.85 -12.94
CA ASN A 247 13.41 -13.23 -13.43
C ASN A 247 13.02 -14.25 -12.36
N LYS A 248 13.50 -14.08 -11.12
CA LYS A 248 13.08 -14.95 -10.00
C LYS A 248 11.60 -14.79 -9.67
N PHE A 249 11.08 -13.56 -9.69
CA PHE A 249 9.67 -13.29 -9.47
C PHE A 249 8.78 -13.92 -10.55
N LEU A 250 9.12 -13.73 -11.83
CA LEU A 250 8.41 -14.36 -12.95
C LEU A 250 8.46 -15.90 -12.86
N ALA A 251 9.61 -16.46 -12.45
CA ALA A 251 9.73 -17.88 -12.18
C ALA A 251 8.82 -18.35 -11.04
N PHE A 252 8.72 -17.59 -9.94
CA PHE A 252 7.79 -17.86 -8.85
C PHE A 252 6.33 -17.87 -9.34
N LEU A 253 5.92 -16.87 -10.13
CA LEU A 253 4.57 -16.80 -10.71
C LEU A 253 4.28 -18.03 -11.58
N LYS A 254 5.21 -18.37 -12.47
CA LYS A 254 5.09 -19.53 -13.37
C LYS A 254 5.04 -20.86 -12.62
N GLN A 255 5.92 -21.05 -11.64
CA GLN A 255 6.03 -22.31 -10.88
C GLN A 255 4.84 -22.56 -9.95
N ASN A 256 4.20 -21.51 -9.48
CA ASN A 256 2.98 -21.59 -8.68
C ASN A 256 1.69 -21.55 -9.53
N ASN A 257 1.82 -21.47 -10.86
CA ASN A 257 0.71 -21.35 -11.80
C ASN A 257 -0.26 -20.24 -11.35
N ILE A 258 0.29 -19.07 -11.01
CA ILE A 258 -0.49 -17.93 -10.57
C ILE A 258 -1.40 -17.48 -11.72
N GLN A 259 -2.66 -17.21 -11.41
CA GLN A 259 -3.67 -16.72 -12.36
C GLN A 259 -4.35 -15.52 -11.71
N PRO A 260 -3.79 -14.30 -11.87
CA PRO A 260 -4.38 -13.10 -11.32
C PRO A 260 -5.65 -12.73 -12.09
N ASN A 261 -6.62 -12.20 -11.35
CA ASN A 261 -7.83 -11.60 -11.91
C ASN A 261 -7.65 -10.10 -12.17
N LEU A 262 -6.77 -9.47 -11.41
CA LEU A 262 -6.37 -8.08 -11.51
C LEU A 262 -4.90 -7.98 -11.14
N ILE A 263 -4.15 -7.18 -11.88
CA ILE A 263 -2.78 -6.81 -11.55
C ILE A 263 -2.74 -5.29 -11.35
N ASP A 264 -2.05 -4.83 -10.33
CA ASP A 264 -1.61 -3.45 -10.23
C ASP A 264 -0.10 -3.37 -9.98
N ILE A 265 0.54 -2.39 -10.62
CA ILE A 265 1.97 -2.11 -10.50
C ILE A 265 2.14 -0.69 -9.98
N CYS A 266 2.71 -0.56 -8.79
CA CYS A 266 3.03 0.71 -8.18
C CYS A 266 4.45 1.14 -8.48
N ARG A 267 4.60 2.36 -8.99
CA ARG A 267 5.90 2.95 -9.28
C ARG A 267 6.66 3.36 -8.04
N SER A 268 5.98 3.83 -6.99
CA SER A 268 6.56 4.39 -5.76
C SER A 268 7.68 5.41 -6.04
N ARG A 269 7.48 6.24 -7.08
CA ARG A 269 8.53 7.12 -7.64
C ARG A 269 8.55 8.52 -7.02
N PHE A 270 7.43 8.99 -6.50
CA PHE A 270 7.29 10.32 -5.88
C PHE A 270 7.60 10.26 -4.38
N SER A 271 7.23 9.16 -3.71
CA SER A 271 7.74 8.82 -2.38
C SER A 271 9.24 8.55 -2.41
N GLY A 272 9.77 8.10 -3.54
CA GLY A 272 11.20 7.88 -3.74
C GLY A 272 11.69 6.54 -3.19
N TYR A 273 10.78 5.64 -2.82
CA TYR A 273 11.14 4.26 -2.50
C TYR A 273 11.68 3.54 -3.73
N THR A 274 11.09 3.72 -4.90
CA THR A 274 11.72 3.29 -6.15
C THR A 274 12.65 4.39 -6.69
N PRO A 275 13.94 4.10 -6.95
CA PRO A 275 14.88 5.09 -7.46
C PRO A 275 14.41 5.75 -8.77
N VAL A 276 14.46 7.09 -8.83
CA VAL A 276 13.95 7.90 -9.95
C VAL A 276 14.55 7.54 -11.30
N GLU A 277 15.79 7.04 -11.32
CA GLU A 277 16.51 6.62 -12.52
C GLU A 277 16.33 5.13 -12.87
N GLN A 278 15.58 4.36 -12.06
CA GLN A 278 15.39 2.91 -12.25
C GLN A 278 13.95 2.49 -12.47
N TRP A 279 12.95 3.23 -11.97
CA TRP A 279 11.54 2.80 -12.03
C TRP A 279 11.11 2.44 -13.47
N GLU A 280 11.46 3.25 -14.47
CA GLU A 280 11.07 3.01 -15.87
C GLU A 280 11.73 1.75 -16.44
N TYR A 281 12.98 1.49 -16.05
CA TYR A 281 13.68 0.26 -16.43
C TYR A 281 13.00 -0.98 -15.82
N ILE A 282 12.66 -0.91 -14.53
CA ILE A 282 12.02 -2.02 -13.81
C ILE A 282 10.64 -2.28 -14.40
N GLU A 283 9.81 -1.24 -14.56
CA GLU A 283 8.45 -1.31 -15.14
C GLU A 283 8.46 -2.00 -16.51
N ASN A 284 9.29 -1.51 -17.44
CA ASN A 284 9.33 -2.03 -18.81
C ASN A 284 9.73 -3.51 -18.85
N ASN A 285 10.76 -3.91 -18.09
CA ASN A 285 11.21 -5.29 -18.04
C ASN A 285 10.21 -6.21 -17.34
N LEU A 286 9.55 -5.73 -16.28
CA LEU A 286 8.52 -6.47 -15.57
C LEU A 286 7.30 -6.71 -16.46
N ILE A 287 6.77 -5.67 -17.11
CA ILE A 287 5.63 -5.77 -18.04
C ILE A 287 5.95 -6.71 -19.19
N ALA A 288 7.15 -6.61 -19.78
CA ALA A 288 7.58 -7.51 -20.84
C ALA A 288 7.61 -8.98 -20.37
N GLY A 289 8.04 -9.23 -19.13
CA GLY A 289 8.01 -10.55 -18.52
C GLY A 289 6.61 -11.07 -18.21
N LEU A 290 5.74 -10.21 -17.65
CA LEU A 290 4.35 -10.54 -17.35
C LEU A 290 3.55 -10.85 -18.62
N SER A 291 3.82 -10.12 -19.71
CA SER A 291 3.19 -10.34 -21.03
C SER A 291 3.54 -11.70 -21.65
N GLN A 292 4.62 -12.36 -21.18
CA GLN A 292 4.92 -13.74 -21.58
C GLN A 292 4.10 -14.77 -20.78
N LEU A 293 3.60 -14.39 -19.60
CA LEU A 293 2.81 -15.24 -18.73
C LEU A 293 1.31 -15.08 -18.95
N TYR A 294 0.87 -13.86 -19.26
CA TYR A 294 -0.54 -13.46 -19.32
C TYR A 294 -0.84 -12.66 -20.58
N ASP A 295 -2.10 -12.70 -21.02
CA ASP A 295 -2.64 -11.73 -21.97
C ASP A 295 -3.08 -10.50 -21.17
N LEU A 296 -2.53 -9.32 -21.47
CA LEU A 296 -2.66 -8.14 -20.59
C LEU A 296 -3.38 -6.98 -21.30
N GLU A 297 -4.32 -6.36 -20.58
CA GLU A 297 -4.89 -5.05 -20.94
C GLU A 297 -4.32 -4.01 -19.96
N ILE A 298 -3.46 -3.12 -20.47
CA ILE A 298 -2.73 -2.16 -19.63
C ILE A 298 -3.46 -0.81 -19.62
N SER A 299 -3.71 -0.27 -18.44
CA SER A 299 -4.25 1.09 -18.24
C SER A 299 -3.43 1.84 -17.19
N HIS A 300 -3.34 3.16 -17.34
CA HIS A 300 -2.64 4.01 -16.37
C HIS A 300 -3.62 4.76 -15.46
N ILE A 301 -3.28 4.96 -14.19
CA ILE A 301 -4.10 5.71 -13.22
C ILE A 301 -4.49 7.11 -13.73
N LYS A 302 -3.62 7.75 -14.52
CA LYS A 302 -3.87 9.05 -15.15
C LYS A 302 -5.07 9.07 -16.11
N GLU A 303 -5.48 7.92 -16.64
CA GLU A 303 -6.69 7.82 -17.46
C GLU A 303 -7.95 7.99 -16.61
N PHE A 304 -7.89 7.58 -15.35
CA PHE A 304 -8.96 7.70 -14.36
C PHE A 304 -9.08 9.11 -13.81
N GLU A 305 -7.97 9.85 -13.69
CA GLU A 305 -7.97 11.27 -13.27
C GLU A 305 -8.92 12.12 -14.11
N LYS A 306 -9.01 11.86 -15.42
CA LYS A 306 -9.91 12.59 -16.32
C LYS A 306 -11.39 12.32 -16.06
N ILE A 307 -11.71 11.16 -15.50
CA ILE A 307 -13.07 10.67 -15.30
C ILE A 307 -13.52 10.94 -13.87
N TYR A 308 -12.68 10.58 -12.89
CA TYR A 308 -12.98 10.59 -11.46
C TYR A 308 -12.22 11.67 -10.68
N GLY A 309 -11.16 12.24 -11.24
CA GLY A 309 -10.42 13.38 -10.66
C GLY A 309 -11.11 14.74 -10.88
N GLY A 310 -12.39 14.74 -11.26
CA GLY A 310 -13.16 15.94 -11.55
C GLY A 310 -13.32 16.83 -10.33
N LYS A 311 -12.73 18.03 -10.41
CA LYS A 311 -12.90 19.24 -9.60
C LYS A 311 -14.11 19.20 -8.64
N GLN A 312 -13.83 19.15 -7.33
CA GLN A 312 -14.74 19.76 -6.36
C GLN A 312 -14.80 21.28 -6.54
#